data_AF-A0A2V4XB46-F1
#
_entry.id   AF-A0A2V4XB46-F1
#
_cell.length_a   1.000
_cell.length_b   1.000
_cell.length_c   1.000
_cell.angle_alpha   90.00
_cell.angle_beta   90.00
_cell.angle_gamma   90.00
#
_symmetry.space_group_name_H-M   'P 1'
#
loop_
_entity.id
_entity.type
_entity.pdbx_description
1 polymer ?
#
loop_
_entity_poly.entity_id
_entity_poly.type
_entity_poly.pdbx_seq_one_letter_code
_entity_poly.pdbx_strand_id
1 'polypeptide(L)'
;MAINILMVFFALYFMVSFAALGFGLLFLLKEGFPDQDPFVLANKYIFYWVIGDLLMRFFLQKLPVMSVKPLLTLPIKRSTVVNYVLGKSALSFFNFLPLFAIIPFSIMLIRDGYASPMILTWMFTMIILVLIINFLNFIIESFSAESEFSFLPILVIVSVLIGLNYFEILPLTTLLGNGLIAVANNSIFILIPVLILIICYAFNFKLLRGKLFLDSSLQSKVSEVNASDLSWTRRFGDISPFMQLDLKLIWRNKRTKSMAMMMLFGIFYGLFFYTQKQFLEMEFMFAFVGIFSTGIFLINFGQFIPAWDSGYYKLLMSQNIKYEQYLRSKIILMTISVIVIFILGIPYVYFGYKILIAHFAAAVYNIGVNTHVILLGGAYNRKKIDLDKKAAFNYQGTGAVQWLIGIPLMLLPMAMFGLTNWLVGFEAAVALLIILGVLGIVFHKKLMKWIVKKFLNSKYKMIDAFSQDN
;
A
#
# COMPACT_ATOMS: atom_id res chain seq x y z
N MET A 1 -3.50 -8.43 -21.35
CA MET A 1 -4.39 -7.54 -22.14
C MET A 1 -5.28 -6.66 -21.27
N ALA A 2 -6.16 -7.21 -20.42
CA ALA A 2 -7.05 -6.42 -19.55
C ALA A 2 -6.32 -5.43 -18.61
N ILE A 3 -5.18 -5.82 -18.04
CA ILE A 3 -4.37 -4.93 -17.18
C ILE A 3 -3.84 -3.71 -17.97
N ASN A 4 -3.41 -3.91 -19.22
CA ASN A 4 -2.91 -2.81 -20.05
C ASN A 4 -4.03 -1.84 -20.43
N ILE A 5 -5.23 -2.36 -20.74
CA ILE A 5 -6.41 -1.54 -21.02
C ILE A 5 -6.77 -0.69 -19.78
N LEU A 6 -6.79 -1.32 -18.61
CA LEU A 6 -7.08 -0.64 -17.35
C LEU A 6 -6.03 0.44 -17.02
N MET A 7 -4.74 0.18 -17.26
CA MET A 7 -3.68 1.17 -17.07
C MET A 7 -3.83 2.37 -18.02
N VAL A 8 -4.14 2.13 -19.31
CA VAL A 8 -4.38 3.19 -20.28
C VAL A 8 -5.62 4.01 -19.90
N PHE A 9 -6.70 3.35 -19.48
CA PHE A 9 -7.91 4.03 -19.01
C PHE A 9 -7.61 4.96 -17.82
N PHE A 10 -6.92 4.47 -16.79
CA PHE A 10 -6.55 5.30 -15.65
C PHE A 10 -5.63 6.46 -16.05
N ALA A 11 -4.66 6.22 -16.95
CA ALA A 11 -3.80 7.28 -17.45
C ALA A 11 -4.60 8.38 -18.15
N LEU A 12 -5.52 8.02 -19.05
CA LEU A 12 -6.41 8.96 -19.74
C LEU A 12 -7.31 9.70 -18.76
N TYR A 13 -7.93 8.98 -17.82
CA TYR A 13 -8.77 9.56 -16.77
C TYR A 13 -8.03 10.64 -15.98
N PHE A 14 -6.81 10.36 -15.53
CA PHE A 14 -6.00 11.33 -14.79
C PHE A 14 -5.56 12.50 -15.65
N MET A 15 -5.16 12.27 -16.91
CA MET A 15 -4.80 13.37 -17.82
C MET A 15 -5.99 14.32 -18.06
N VAL A 16 -7.18 13.78 -18.31
CA VAL A 16 -8.41 14.58 -18.48
C VAL A 16 -8.76 15.31 -17.19
N SER A 17 -8.65 14.66 -16.04
CA SER A 17 -8.94 15.27 -14.73
C SER A 17 -8.00 16.44 -14.42
N PHE A 18 -6.70 16.29 -14.69
CA PHE A 18 -5.70 17.36 -14.50
C PHE A 18 -5.91 18.50 -15.50
N ALA A 19 -6.27 18.18 -16.75
CA ALA A 19 -6.63 19.19 -17.74
C ALA A 19 -7.87 19.99 -17.33
N ALA A 20 -8.93 19.30 -16.91
CA ALA A 20 -10.15 19.93 -16.40
C ALA A 20 -9.86 20.81 -15.18
N LEU A 21 -9.03 20.33 -14.25
CA LEU A 21 -8.56 21.12 -13.12
C LEU A 21 -7.79 22.36 -13.61
N GLY A 22 -6.84 22.22 -14.53
CA GLY A 22 -6.04 23.34 -15.03
C GLY A 22 -6.88 24.44 -15.69
N PHE A 23 -7.86 24.07 -16.53
CA PHE A 23 -8.78 25.04 -17.14
C PHE A 23 -9.77 25.64 -16.13
N GLY A 24 -10.27 24.83 -15.18
CA GLY A 24 -11.28 25.24 -14.21
C GLY A 24 -10.74 25.98 -12.97
N LEU A 25 -9.46 25.81 -12.63
CA LEU A 25 -8.90 26.28 -11.36
C LEU A 25 -9.05 27.79 -11.19
N LEU A 26 -8.80 28.58 -12.23
CA LEU A 26 -8.95 30.03 -12.16
C LEU A 26 -10.39 30.44 -11.82
N PHE A 27 -11.37 29.80 -12.46
CA PHE A 27 -12.79 30.06 -12.20
C PHE A 27 -13.18 29.68 -10.77
N LEU A 28 -12.77 28.49 -10.31
CA LEU A 28 -13.02 28.02 -8.95
C LEU A 28 -12.44 28.95 -7.88
N LEU A 29 -11.23 29.48 -8.12
CA LEU A 29 -10.58 30.41 -7.19
C LEU A 29 -11.31 31.76 -7.14
N LYS A 30 -11.74 32.30 -8.28
CA LYS A 30 -12.50 33.56 -8.34
C LYS A 30 -13.88 33.44 -7.69
N GLU A 31 -14.57 32.33 -7.90
CA GLU A 31 -15.89 32.10 -7.32
C GLU A 31 -15.82 31.82 -5.81
N GLY A 32 -14.84 31.01 -5.37
CA GLY A 32 -14.67 30.67 -3.96
C GLY A 32 -14.05 31.78 -3.10
N PHE A 33 -13.21 32.63 -3.70
CA PHE A 33 -12.47 33.69 -2.99
C PHE A 33 -12.44 34.99 -3.82
N PRO A 34 -13.60 35.66 -3.97
CA PRO A 34 -13.73 36.81 -4.87
C PRO A 34 -12.83 38.00 -4.50
N ASP A 35 -12.49 38.16 -3.21
CA ASP A 35 -11.68 39.29 -2.71
C ASP A 35 -10.17 39.02 -2.74
N GLN A 36 -9.72 37.86 -3.21
CA GLN A 36 -8.30 37.49 -3.24
C GLN A 36 -7.79 37.30 -4.66
N ASP A 37 -6.53 37.69 -4.89
CA ASP A 37 -5.85 37.44 -6.16
C ASP A 37 -5.70 35.92 -6.40
N PRO A 38 -6.30 35.38 -7.49
CA PRO A 38 -6.27 33.95 -7.79
C PRO A 38 -4.87 33.39 -7.98
N PHE A 39 -3.93 34.15 -8.53
CA PHE A 39 -2.55 33.72 -8.73
C PHE A 39 -1.81 33.61 -7.40
N VAL A 40 -1.98 34.59 -6.50
CA VAL A 40 -1.40 34.56 -5.16
C VAL A 40 -1.96 33.38 -4.36
N LEU A 41 -3.28 33.17 -4.43
CA LEU A 41 -3.95 32.08 -3.72
C LEU A 41 -3.49 30.71 -4.24
N ALA A 42 -3.42 30.53 -5.56
CA ALA A 42 -2.90 29.30 -6.17
C ALA A 42 -1.48 28.99 -5.65
N ASN A 43 -0.61 30.01 -5.57
CA ASN A 43 0.77 29.83 -5.10
C ASN A 43 0.86 29.40 -3.62
N LYS A 44 -0.06 29.82 -2.75
CA LYS A 44 -0.12 29.34 -1.36
C LYS A 44 -0.43 27.85 -1.26
N TYR A 45 -1.31 27.33 -2.13
CA TYR A 45 -1.69 25.92 -2.15
C TYR A 45 -0.65 24.99 -2.78
N ILE A 46 0.36 25.52 -3.48
CA ILE A 46 1.43 24.71 -4.08
C ILE A 46 2.19 23.89 -3.04
N PHE A 47 2.31 24.35 -1.79
CA PHE A 47 2.91 23.56 -0.72
C PHE A 47 2.20 22.22 -0.52
N TYR A 48 0.87 22.24 -0.44
CA TYR A 48 0.08 21.00 -0.29
C TYR A 48 0.17 20.13 -1.53
N TRP A 49 0.22 20.73 -2.72
CA TRP A 49 0.44 20.01 -3.96
C TRP A 49 1.81 19.32 -4.00
N VAL A 50 2.89 19.99 -3.57
CA VAL A 50 4.25 19.40 -3.46
C VAL A 50 4.24 18.20 -2.51
N ILE A 51 3.60 18.32 -1.35
CA ILE A 51 3.50 17.24 -0.36
C ILE A 51 2.70 16.06 -0.93
N GLY A 52 1.55 16.34 -1.55
CA GLY A 52 0.71 15.32 -2.19
C GLY A 52 1.44 14.60 -3.33
N ASP A 53 2.11 15.34 -4.21
CA ASP A 53 2.87 14.77 -5.33
C ASP A 53 4.05 13.93 -4.82
N LEU A 54 4.79 14.41 -3.81
CA LEU A 54 5.87 13.65 -3.19
C LEU A 54 5.38 12.34 -2.55
N LEU A 55 4.28 12.37 -1.79
CA LEU A 55 3.66 11.17 -1.20
C LEU A 55 3.24 10.18 -2.29
N MET A 56 2.51 10.66 -3.30
CA MET A 56 2.02 9.81 -4.39
C MET A 56 3.16 9.15 -5.16
N ARG A 57 4.21 9.92 -5.50
CA ARG A 57 5.41 9.38 -6.16
C ARG A 57 6.14 8.37 -5.30
N PHE A 58 6.26 8.60 -4.00
CA PHE A 58 6.94 7.68 -3.10
C PHE A 58 6.32 6.27 -3.14
N PHE A 59 4.99 6.20 -3.18
CA PHE A 59 4.28 4.93 -3.23
C PHE A 59 4.19 4.32 -4.63
N LEU A 60 3.99 5.15 -5.66
CA LEU A 60 3.65 4.65 -7.00
C LEU A 60 4.82 4.68 -8.00
N GLN A 61 5.82 5.52 -7.79
CA GLN A 61 6.94 5.72 -8.70
C GLN A 61 8.23 5.11 -8.13
N LYS A 62 8.78 4.12 -8.84
CA LYS A 62 10.01 3.40 -8.46
C LYS A 62 11.08 3.54 -9.54
N LEU A 63 12.35 3.61 -9.15
CA LEU A 63 13.43 3.61 -10.14
C LEU A 63 13.54 2.25 -10.86
N PRO A 64 13.74 2.25 -12.19
CA PRO A 64 13.83 1.02 -12.98
C PRO A 64 15.20 0.32 -12.86
N VAL A 65 15.77 0.24 -11.64
CA VAL A 65 17.11 -0.30 -11.35
C VAL A 65 17.27 -1.74 -11.83
N MET A 66 16.21 -2.56 -11.67
CA MET A 66 16.24 -3.96 -12.10
C MET A 66 16.37 -4.12 -13.61
N SER A 67 15.79 -3.20 -14.40
CA SER A 67 15.85 -3.26 -15.86
C SER A 67 17.24 -2.94 -16.43
N VAL A 68 18.08 -2.23 -15.66
CA VAL A 68 19.42 -1.83 -16.10
C VAL A 68 20.54 -2.72 -15.55
N LYS A 69 20.23 -3.66 -14.64
CA LYS A 69 21.22 -4.63 -14.15
C LYS A 69 21.89 -5.44 -15.27
N PRO A 70 21.18 -5.91 -16.32
CA PRO A 70 21.83 -6.58 -17.44
C PRO A 70 22.84 -5.69 -18.20
N LEU A 71 22.72 -4.37 -18.13
CA LEU A 71 23.68 -3.46 -18.75
C LEU A 71 25.00 -3.39 -17.97
N LEU A 72 25.03 -3.81 -16.69
CA LEU A 72 26.24 -3.81 -15.87
C LEU A 72 27.20 -4.96 -16.22
N THR A 73 26.73 -6.00 -16.93
CA THR A 73 27.59 -7.07 -17.45
C THR A 73 28.18 -6.73 -18.82
N LEU A 74 27.68 -5.69 -19.47
CA LEU A 74 28.20 -5.17 -20.73
C LEU A 74 29.33 -4.15 -20.46
N PRO A 75 30.24 -3.90 -21.43
CA PRO A 75 31.32 -2.92 -21.30
C PRO A 75 30.82 -1.46 -21.38
N ILE A 76 29.75 -1.13 -20.67
CA ILE A 76 29.15 0.21 -20.59
C ILE A 76 29.61 0.88 -19.28
N LYS A 77 30.07 2.13 -19.37
CA LYS A 77 30.46 2.90 -18.18
C LYS A 77 29.27 3.05 -17.23
N ARG A 78 29.47 2.77 -15.94
CA ARG A 78 28.41 2.86 -14.91
C ARG A 78 27.77 4.25 -14.85
N SER A 79 28.54 5.32 -15.06
CA SER A 79 28.02 6.68 -15.15
C SER A 79 26.96 6.84 -16.24
N THR A 80 27.15 6.20 -17.40
CA THR A 80 26.17 6.18 -18.49
C THR A 80 24.90 5.46 -18.07
N VAL A 81 25.02 4.32 -17.38
CA VAL A 81 23.87 3.58 -16.86
C VAL A 81 23.09 4.41 -15.84
N VAL A 82 23.78 5.07 -14.90
CA VAL A 82 23.14 5.96 -13.92
C VAL A 82 22.42 7.13 -14.61
N ASN A 83 23.06 7.80 -15.56
CA ASN A 83 22.45 8.89 -16.32
C ASN A 83 21.24 8.41 -17.11
N TYR A 84 21.28 7.21 -17.70
CA TYR A 84 20.13 6.61 -18.37
C TYR A 84 18.96 6.39 -17.39
N VAL A 85 19.22 5.84 -16.20
CA VAL A 85 18.17 5.65 -15.17
C VAL A 85 17.55 6.97 -14.76
N LEU A 86 18.37 7.99 -14.46
CA LEU A 86 17.89 9.30 -14.05
C LEU A 86 17.14 10.03 -15.17
N GLY A 87 17.66 10.00 -16.40
CA GLY A 87 16.99 10.58 -17.57
C GLY A 87 15.66 9.89 -17.88
N LYS A 88 15.61 8.56 -17.81
CA LYS A 88 14.36 7.81 -17.95
C LYS A 88 13.34 8.19 -16.87
N SER A 89 13.80 8.48 -15.66
CA SER A 89 12.91 8.93 -14.58
C SER A 89 12.32 10.32 -14.83
N ALA A 90 13.09 11.22 -15.46
CA ALA A 90 12.64 12.54 -15.87
C ALA A 90 11.52 12.47 -16.92
N LEU A 91 11.51 11.43 -17.75
CA LEU A 91 10.47 11.15 -18.75
C LEU A 91 9.34 10.23 -18.25
N SER A 92 9.15 10.13 -16.94
CA SER A 92 8.06 9.33 -16.36
C SER A 92 6.70 9.99 -16.54
N PHE A 93 5.64 9.19 -16.62
CA PHE A 93 4.24 9.67 -16.66
C PHE A 93 3.92 10.65 -15.52
N PHE A 94 4.47 10.43 -14.33
CA PHE A 94 4.29 11.31 -13.18
C PHE A 94 4.86 12.72 -13.38
N ASN A 95 5.85 12.92 -14.26
CA ASN A 95 6.34 14.28 -14.58
C ASN A 95 5.49 14.97 -15.65
N PHE A 96 4.86 14.20 -16.54
CA PHE A 96 3.95 14.73 -17.54
C PHE A 96 2.57 15.06 -16.98
N LEU A 97 2.08 14.27 -16.01
CA LEU A 97 0.73 14.43 -15.46
C LEU A 97 0.46 15.85 -14.90
N PRO A 98 1.34 16.45 -14.06
CA PRO A 98 1.17 17.83 -13.61
C PRO A 98 1.11 18.87 -14.73
N LEU A 99 1.74 18.62 -15.87
CA LEU A 99 1.76 19.58 -16.99
C LEU A 99 0.36 19.79 -17.55
N PHE A 100 -0.51 18.78 -17.47
CA PHE A 100 -1.91 18.91 -17.85
C PHE A 100 -2.68 19.87 -16.92
N ALA A 101 -2.22 20.16 -15.71
CA ALA A 101 -2.80 21.23 -14.88
C ALA A 101 -2.05 22.56 -15.06
N ILE A 102 -0.72 22.53 -15.03
CA ILE A 102 0.15 23.73 -15.06
C ILE A 102 -0.03 24.51 -16.37
N ILE A 103 0.00 23.84 -17.52
CA ILE A 103 -0.04 24.51 -18.82
C ILE A 103 -1.42 25.15 -19.06
N PRO A 104 -2.56 24.44 -18.91
CA PRO A 104 -3.87 25.07 -19.05
C PRO A 104 -4.12 26.21 -18.07
N PHE A 105 -3.71 26.06 -16.81
CA PHE A 105 -3.85 27.13 -15.82
C PHE A 105 -3.05 28.38 -16.20
N SER A 106 -1.82 28.21 -16.71
CA SER A 106 -1.00 29.31 -17.22
C SER A 106 -1.68 30.03 -18.39
N ILE A 107 -2.29 29.28 -19.32
CA ILE A 107 -3.05 29.85 -20.45
C ILE A 107 -4.24 30.67 -19.94
N MET A 108 -4.96 30.15 -18.93
CA MET A 108 -6.10 30.85 -18.34
C MET A 108 -5.70 32.14 -17.64
N LEU A 109 -4.60 32.15 -16.89
CA LEU A 109 -4.06 33.36 -16.25
C LEU A 109 -3.68 34.43 -17.29
N ILE A 110 -3.01 34.05 -18.37
CA ILE A 110 -2.65 35.00 -19.44
C ILE A 110 -3.91 35.62 -20.08
N ARG A 111 -4.95 34.79 -20.32
CA ARG A 111 -6.23 35.28 -20.86
C ARG A 111 -6.97 36.20 -19.90
N ASP A 112 -6.76 36.03 -18.60
CA ASP A 112 -7.38 36.83 -17.54
C ASP A 112 -6.68 38.18 -17.29
N GLY A 113 -5.59 38.47 -18.02
CA GLY A 113 -4.90 39.75 -17.99
C GLY A 113 -3.58 39.76 -17.21
N TYR A 114 -3.11 38.62 -16.71
CA TYR A 114 -1.78 38.54 -16.10
C TYR A 114 -0.67 38.69 -17.14
N ALA A 115 0.43 39.35 -16.77
CA ALA A 115 1.54 39.59 -17.68
C ALA A 115 2.17 38.29 -18.19
N SER A 116 2.20 38.09 -19.52
CA SER A 116 2.68 36.86 -20.14
C SER A 116 4.10 36.45 -19.71
N PRO A 117 5.10 37.35 -19.62
CA PRO A 117 6.44 36.97 -19.18
C PRO A 117 6.46 36.40 -17.76
N MET A 118 5.68 37.00 -16.85
CA MET A 118 5.58 36.57 -15.45
C MET A 118 5.00 35.16 -15.36
N ILE A 119 3.91 34.89 -16.09
CA ILE A 119 3.25 33.58 -16.09
C ILE A 119 4.11 32.51 -16.77
N LEU A 120 4.82 32.83 -17.84
CA LEU A 120 5.74 31.88 -18.49
C LEU A 120 6.91 31.52 -17.55
N THR A 121 7.50 32.50 -16.87
CA THR A 121 8.53 32.25 -15.85
C THR A 121 8.00 31.36 -14.72
N TRP A 122 6.79 31.62 -14.24
CA TRP A 122 6.13 30.77 -13.26
C TRP A 122 5.91 29.34 -13.79
N MET A 123 5.41 29.19 -15.02
CA MET A 123 5.18 27.89 -15.66
C MET A 123 6.47 27.07 -15.75
N PHE A 124 7.58 27.66 -16.20
CA PHE A 124 8.88 26.98 -16.23
C PHE A 124 9.39 26.62 -14.82
N THR A 125 9.17 27.50 -13.85
CA THR A 125 9.52 27.24 -12.45
C THR A 125 8.75 26.04 -11.90
N MET A 126 7.46 25.92 -12.23
CA MET A 126 6.65 24.77 -11.85
C MET A 126 7.12 23.47 -12.50
N ILE A 127 7.55 23.50 -13.77
CA ILE A 127 8.14 22.33 -14.44
C ILE A 127 9.44 21.91 -13.74
N ILE A 128 10.29 22.86 -13.36
CA ILE A 128 11.51 22.58 -12.58
C ILE A 128 11.15 21.99 -11.22
N LEU A 129 10.13 22.52 -10.55
CA LEU A 129 9.64 22.02 -9.26
C LEU A 129 9.17 20.56 -9.37
N VAL A 130 8.42 20.19 -10.41
CA VAL A 130 8.04 18.79 -10.69
C VAL A 130 9.28 17.89 -10.75
N LEU A 131 10.33 18.32 -11.45
CA LEU A 131 11.58 17.55 -11.56
C LEU A 131 12.35 17.48 -10.22
N ILE A 132 12.34 18.55 -9.43
CA ILE A 132 12.90 18.54 -8.07
C ILE A 132 12.19 17.49 -7.22
N ILE A 133 10.85 17.47 -7.22
CA ILE A 133 10.07 16.49 -6.46
C ILE A 133 10.38 15.06 -6.93
N ASN A 134 10.50 14.83 -8.24
CA ASN A 134 10.89 13.54 -8.82
C ASN A 134 12.25 13.06 -8.27
N PHE A 135 13.26 13.91 -8.29
CA PHE A 135 14.59 13.53 -7.78
C PHE A 135 14.63 13.43 -6.25
N LEU A 136 13.92 14.29 -5.54
CA LEU A 136 13.80 14.23 -4.08
C LEU A 136 13.16 12.91 -3.63
N ASN A 137 12.10 12.47 -4.34
CA ASN A 137 11.46 11.18 -4.11
C ASN A 137 12.49 10.03 -4.12
N PHE A 138 13.36 9.98 -5.12
CA PHE A 138 14.36 8.91 -5.23
C PHE A 138 15.48 8.99 -4.21
N ILE A 139 15.80 10.18 -3.70
CA ILE A 139 16.73 10.34 -2.58
C ILE A 139 16.12 9.71 -1.33
N ILE A 140 14.88 10.07 -1.01
CA ILE A 140 14.15 9.54 0.16
C ILE A 140 13.98 8.03 0.03
N GLU A 141 13.59 7.54 -1.14
CA GLU A 141 13.49 6.11 -1.43
C GLU A 141 14.83 5.40 -1.23
N SER A 142 15.93 5.95 -1.74
CA SER A 142 17.25 5.34 -1.62
C SER A 142 17.68 5.16 -0.17
N PHE A 143 17.46 6.16 0.69
CA PHE A 143 17.75 6.04 2.13
C PHE A 143 16.83 5.05 2.83
N SER A 144 15.57 4.99 2.39
CA SER A 144 14.56 4.14 3.01
C SER A 144 14.63 2.68 2.52
N ALA A 145 15.31 2.41 1.41
CA ALA A 145 15.31 1.11 0.72
C ALA A 145 15.83 -0.06 1.56
N GLU A 146 16.63 0.19 2.60
CA GLU A 146 17.23 -0.87 3.41
C GLU A 146 16.34 -1.29 4.60
N SER A 147 15.60 -0.34 5.19
CA SER A 147 14.73 -0.54 6.37
C SER A 147 13.44 -1.33 6.07
N GLU A 148 13.00 -2.22 6.96
CA GLU A 148 11.70 -2.91 6.86
C GLU A 148 10.51 -1.93 6.79
N PHE A 149 10.65 -0.73 7.37
CA PHE A 149 9.64 0.32 7.39
C PHE A 149 10.00 1.49 6.47
N SER A 150 10.29 1.18 5.20
CA SER A 150 10.75 2.19 4.24
C SER A 150 9.76 3.34 4.01
N PHE A 151 8.48 3.18 4.35
CA PHE A 151 7.49 4.25 4.22
C PHE A 151 7.46 5.21 5.42
N LEU A 152 8.00 4.84 6.58
CA LEU A 152 7.97 5.70 7.76
C LEU A 152 8.76 7.00 7.57
N PRO A 153 9.98 7.01 6.98
CA PRO A 153 10.73 8.25 6.80
C PRO A 153 9.96 9.32 6.03
N ILE A 154 9.28 8.96 4.92
CA ILE A 154 8.47 9.93 4.18
C ILE A 154 7.26 10.41 5.00
N LEU A 155 6.59 9.52 5.74
CA LEU A 155 5.44 9.90 6.56
C LEU A 155 5.86 10.83 7.70
N VAL A 156 7.00 10.58 8.34
CA VAL A 156 7.55 11.44 9.39
C VAL A 156 7.92 12.81 8.80
N ILE A 157 8.65 12.86 7.69
CA ILE A 157 9.00 14.12 7.02
C ILE A 157 7.75 14.92 6.70
N VAL A 158 6.75 14.30 6.06
CA VAL A 158 5.51 14.97 5.67
C VAL A 158 4.71 15.43 6.89
N SER A 159 4.58 14.59 7.92
CA SER A 159 3.85 14.94 9.14
C SER A 159 4.52 16.10 9.89
N VAL A 160 5.86 16.12 9.93
CA VAL A 160 6.62 17.23 10.51
C VAL A 160 6.43 18.50 9.70
N LEU A 161 6.52 18.46 8.37
CA LEU A 161 6.31 19.64 7.53
C LEU A 161 4.89 20.19 7.65
N ILE A 162 3.87 19.33 7.65
CA ILE A 162 2.48 19.73 7.86
C ILE A 162 2.29 20.28 9.27
N GLY A 163 2.86 19.64 10.30
CA GLY A 163 2.80 20.10 11.68
C GLY A 163 3.45 21.47 11.88
N LEU A 164 4.65 21.68 11.33
CA LEU A 164 5.35 22.96 11.38
C LEU A 164 4.54 24.10 10.73
N ASN A 165 3.85 23.80 9.63
CA ASN A 165 2.96 24.75 8.98
C ASN A 165 1.65 24.96 9.77
N TYR A 166 1.07 23.91 10.33
CA TYR A 166 -0.20 23.96 11.08
C TYR A 166 -0.06 24.71 12.41
N PHE A 167 1.03 24.50 13.13
CA PHE A 167 1.34 25.23 14.37
C PHE A 167 2.00 26.59 14.12
N GLU A 168 2.08 27.03 12.86
CA GLU A 168 2.67 28.32 12.43
C GLU A 168 4.12 28.55 12.88
N ILE A 169 4.83 27.50 13.31
CA ILE A 169 6.25 27.54 13.69
C ILE A 169 7.10 27.93 12.47
N LEU A 170 6.74 27.41 11.31
CA LEU A 170 7.33 27.79 10.02
C LEU A 170 6.21 27.82 8.97
N PRO A 171 5.76 29.01 8.52
CA PRO A 171 4.63 29.14 7.60
C PRO A 171 5.06 28.80 6.16
N LEU A 172 5.21 27.49 5.91
CA LEU A 172 5.74 26.92 4.67
C LEU A 172 4.86 27.25 3.45
N THR A 173 3.55 27.32 3.63
CA THR A 173 2.59 27.76 2.59
C THR A 173 2.91 29.17 2.09
N THR A 174 3.13 30.13 3.00
CA THR A 174 3.48 31.50 2.62
C THR A 174 4.91 31.60 2.11
N LEU A 175 5.85 30.87 2.70
CA LEU A 175 7.26 30.91 2.30
C LEU A 175 7.42 30.41 0.87
N LEU A 176 6.85 29.25 0.55
CA LEU A 176 6.89 28.70 -0.80
C LEU A 176 6.10 29.55 -1.79
N GLY A 177 4.89 29.98 -1.41
CA GLY A 177 4.04 30.81 -2.27
C GLY A 177 4.71 32.14 -2.65
N ASN A 178 5.24 32.86 -1.66
CA ASN A 178 5.95 34.12 -1.89
C ASN A 178 7.24 33.91 -2.69
N GLY A 179 7.96 32.80 -2.47
CA GLY A 179 9.13 32.45 -3.27
C GLY A 179 8.80 32.26 -4.75
N LEU A 180 7.71 31.55 -5.06
CA LEU A 180 7.26 31.33 -6.44
C LEU A 180 6.77 32.62 -7.11
N ILE A 181 6.07 33.49 -6.36
CA ILE A 181 5.66 34.81 -6.84
C ILE A 181 6.90 35.68 -7.11
N ALA A 182 7.91 35.66 -6.23
CA ALA A 182 9.15 36.40 -6.42
C ALA A 182 9.88 35.96 -7.70
N VAL A 183 9.93 34.64 -7.98
CA VAL A 183 10.48 34.11 -9.23
C VAL A 183 9.64 34.53 -10.43
N ALA A 184 8.31 34.50 -10.33
CA ALA A 184 7.43 34.94 -11.41
C ALA A 184 7.65 36.43 -11.75
N ASN A 185 7.81 37.28 -10.73
CA ASN A 185 8.02 38.71 -10.90
C ASN A 185 9.43 39.07 -11.38
N ASN A 186 10.44 38.24 -11.06
CA ASN A 186 11.82 38.43 -11.50
C ASN A 186 12.43 37.13 -12.03
N SER A 187 12.49 37.04 -13.36
CA SER A 187 12.95 35.84 -14.06
C SER A 187 14.37 35.39 -13.72
N ILE A 188 15.24 36.26 -13.19
CA ILE A 188 16.59 35.86 -12.77
C ILE A 188 16.55 34.86 -11.61
N PHE A 189 15.54 34.97 -10.72
CA PHE A 189 15.43 34.08 -9.57
C PHE A 189 15.09 32.63 -9.95
N ILE A 190 14.74 32.34 -11.21
CA ILE A 190 14.58 30.96 -11.70
C ILE A 190 15.89 30.15 -11.57
N LEU A 191 17.04 30.81 -11.50
CA LEU A 191 18.33 30.16 -11.27
C LEU A 191 18.38 29.41 -9.92
N ILE A 192 17.61 29.84 -8.92
CA ILE A 192 17.54 29.19 -7.61
C ILE A 192 16.94 27.78 -7.72
N PRO A 193 15.71 27.58 -8.24
CA PRO A 193 15.16 26.23 -8.42
C PRO A 193 15.99 25.39 -9.42
N VAL A 194 16.60 26.00 -10.44
CA VAL A 194 17.54 25.28 -11.32
C VAL A 194 18.74 24.73 -10.55
N LEU A 195 19.34 25.53 -9.65
CA LEU A 195 20.45 25.10 -8.81
C LEU A 195 20.03 23.95 -7.87
N ILE A 196 18.85 24.05 -7.26
CA ILE A 196 18.29 22.97 -6.42
C ILE A 196 18.12 21.70 -7.24
N LEU A 197 17.59 21.79 -8.45
CA LEU A 197 17.42 20.66 -9.36
C LEU A 197 18.78 19.98 -9.67
N ILE A 198 19.82 20.76 -9.96
CA ILE A 198 21.17 20.26 -10.22
C ILE A 198 21.73 19.54 -8.98
N ILE A 199 21.56 20.11 -7.79
CA ILE A 199 21.98 19.48 -6.53
C ILE A 199 21.27 18.14 -6.33
N CYS A 200 19.94 18.10 -6.50
CA CYS A 200 19.15 16.88 -6.38
C CYS A 200 19.59 15.81 -7.40
N TYR A 201 19.88 16.20 -8.64
CA TYR A 201 20.40 15.30 -9.67
C TYR A 201 21.79 14.75 -9.29
N ALA A 202 22.72 15.61 -8.90
CA ALA A 202 24.08 15.23 -8.53
C ALA A 202 24.11 14.29 -7.32
N PHE A 203 23.26 14.56 -6.32
CA PHE A 203 23.13 13.72 -5.15
C PHE A 203 22.56 12.33 -5.48
N ASN A 204 21.51 12.27 -6.31
CA ASN A 204 20.99 11.01 -6.83
C ASN A 204 22.04 10.23 -7.61
N PHE A 205 22.79 10.91 -8.48
CA PHE A 205 23.85 10.29 -9.26
C PHE A 205 24.90 9.64 -8.36
N LYS A 206 25.34 10.34 -7.31
CA LYS A 206 26.28 9.81 -6.32
C LYS A 206 25.70 8.59 -5.59
N LEU A 207 24.45 8.67 -5.13
CA LEU A 207 23.78 7.57 -4.42
C LEU A 207 23.62 6.32 -5.30
N LEU A 208 23.13 6.47 -6.53
CA LEU A 208 22.91 5.34 -7.43
C LEU A 208 24.21 4.70 -7.90
N ARG A 209 25.23 5.50 -8.20
CA ARG A 209 26.55 4.98 -8.58
C ARG A 209 27.15 4.12 -7.49
N GLY A 210 26.91 4.46 -6.22
CA GLY A 210 27.35 3.69 -5.05
C GLY A 210 26.52 2.45 -4.74
N LYS A 211 25.37 2.23 -5.40
CA LYS A 211 24.49 1.07 -5.16
C LYS A 211 24.42 0.10 -6.34
N LEU A 212 24.75 0.55 -7.55
CA LEU A 212 24.78 -0.28 -8.76
C LEU A 212 26.07 -1.14 -8.82
N PHE A 213 26.14 -2.16 -7.96
CA PHE A 213 27.17 -3.21 -7.98
C PHE A 213 26.52 -4.57 -8.25
N LEU A 214 27.14 -5.39 -9.10
CA LEU A 214 26.74 -6.78 -9.34
C LEU A 214 26.77 -7.60 -8.02
N ASP A 215 27.75 -7.31 -7.16
CA ASP A 215 27.97 -8.02 -5.90
C ASP A 215 27.02 -7.62 -4.76
N SER A 216 26.27 -6.52 -4.91
CA SER A 216 25.28 -6.10 -3.90
C SER A 216 24.16 -7.12 -3.70
N SER A 217 23.94 -8.02 -4.68
CA SER A 217 23.04 -9.18 -4.56
C SER A 217 23.73 -10.48 -4.14
N LEU A 218 25.06 -10.55 -4.16
CA LEU A 218 25.84 -11.75 -3.81
C LEU A 218 26.26 -11.77 -2.33
N GLN A 219 26.32 -10.60 -1.69
CA GLN A 219 26.39 -10.52 -0.23
C GLN A 219 25.04 -10.87 0.39
N SER A 220 24.69 -12.15 0.38
CA SER A 220 23.80 -12.68 1.41
C SER A 220 24.53 -12.48 2.74
N LYS A 221 24.22 -11.39 3.45
CA LYS A 221 24.51 -11.34 4.89
C LYS A 221 23.71 -12.49 5.47
N VAL A 222 24.36 -13.63 5.67
CA VAL A 222 23.84 -14.73 6.47
C VAL A 222 23.81 -14.19 7.89
N SER A 223 22.72 -13.50 8.24
CA SER A 223 22.42 -13.23 9.63
C SER A 223 22.18 -14.59 10.27
N GLU A 224 23.00 -14.97 11.24
CA GLU A 224 22.69 -16.09 12.12
C GLU A 224 21.30 -15.86 12.70
N VAL A 225 20.32 -16.59 12.18
CA VAL A 225 18.98 -16.57 12.75
C VAL A 225 19.09 -17.38 14.02
N ASN A 226 19.05 -16.70 15.17
CA ASN A 226 18.80 -17.35 16.45
C ASN A 226 17.60 -18.27 16.27
N ALA A 227 17.84 -19.58 16.31
CA ALA A 227 16.79 -20.57 16.18
C ALA A 227 15.91 -20.43 17.42
N SER A 228 14.85 -19.62 17.32
CA SER A 228 13.83 -19.54 18.35
C SER A 228 13.34 -20.95 18.64
N ASP A 229 13.46 -21.41 19.88
CA ASP A 229 12.95 -22.72 20.24
C ASP A 229 11.42 -22.73 20.10
N LEU A 230 10.94 -23.35 19.03
CA LEU A 230 9.52 -23.53 18.74
C LEU A 230 8.98 -24.82 19.37
N SER A 231 9.64 -25.38 20.38
CA SER A 231 9.23 -26.60 21.09
C SER A 231 7.78 -26.56 21.59
N TRP A 232 7.25 -25.38 21.93
CA TRP A 232 5.84 -25.20 22.32
C TRP A 232 4.84 -25.66 21.24
N THR A 233 5.22 -25.62 19.96
CA THR A 233 4.37 -26.07 18.84
C THR A 233 4.14 -27.58 18.84
N ARG A 234 4.96 -28.36 19.56
CA ARG A 234 4.78 -29.82 19.69
C ARG A 234 3.44 -30.19 20.31
N ARG A 235 2.82 -29.28 21.08
CA ARG A 235 1.46 -29.44 21.65
C ARG A 235 0.37 -29.62 20.59
N PHE A 236 0.64 -29.25 19.34
CA PHE A 236 -0.31 -29.40 18.24
C PHE A 236 -0.21 -30.75 17.51
N GLY A 237 0.69 -31.66 17.92
CA GLY A 237 0.81 -33.00 17.35
C GLY A 237 1.25 -32.99 15.88
N ASP A 238 0.58 -33.78 15.03
CA ASP A 238 0.97 -34.03 13.63
C ASP A 238 1.04 -32.79 12.73
N ILE A 239 0.41 -31.67 13.13
CA ILE A 239 0.48 -30.41 12.38
C ILE A 239 1.64 -29.51 12.82
N SER A 240 2.33 -29.85 13.91
CA SER A 240 3.46 -29.10 14.47
C SER A 240 4.53 -28.78 13.42
N PRO A 241 4.96 -29.71 12.54
CA PRO A 241 5.98 -29.39 11.53
C PRO A 241 5.54 -28.26 10.59
N PHE A 242 4.27 -28.24 10.18
CA PHE A 242 3.73 -27.18 9.33
C PHE A 242 3.62 -25.84 10.06
N MET A 243 3.18 -25.84 11.33
CA MET A 243 3.16 -24.62 12.15
C MET A 243 4.55 -24.04 12.34
N GLN A 244 5.56 -24.89 12.57
CA GLN A 244 6.95 -24.42 12.67
C GLN A 244 7.46 -23.85 11.36
N LEU A 245 7.12 -24.47 10.22
CA LEU A 245 7.45 -23.93 8.91
C LEU A 245 6.81 -22.56 8.68
N ASP A 246 5.53 -22.40 9.06
CA ASP A 246 4.80 -21.14 8.94
C ASP A 246 5.42 -20.04 9.81
N LEU A 247 5.72 -20.33 11.08
CA LEU A 247 6.33 -19.37 12.00
C LEU A 247 7.75 -18.99 11.54
N LYS A 248 8.55 -19.96 11.10
CA LYS A 248 9.87 -19.70 10.51
C LYS A 248 9.75 -18.88 9.23
N LEU A 249 8.74 -19.15 8.40
CA LEU A 249 8.48 -18.39 7.18
C LEU A 249 8.12 -16.94 7.52
N ILE A 250 7.32 -16.70 8.55
CA ILE A 250 6.97 -15.35 9.02
C ILE A 250 8.20 -14.62 9.58
N TRP A 251 9.03 -15.28 10.37
CA TRP A 251 10.13 -14.61 11.07
C TRP A 251 11.38 -14.41 10.22
N ARG A 252 11.68 -15.35 9.31
CA ARG A 252 12.92 -15.38 8.53
C ARG A 252 12.86 -14.49 7.29
N ASN A 253 11.69 -14.35 6.66
CA ASN A 253 11.59 -13.68 5.37
C ASN A 253 11.14 -12.22 5.52
N LYS A 254 11.80 -11.33 4.79
CA LYS A 254 11.56 -9.88 4.86
C LYS A 254 10.10 -9.53 4.55
N ARG A 255 9.50 -10.22 3.57
CA ARG A 255 8.12 -9.97 3.14
C ARG A 255 7.11 -10.26 4.26
N THR A 256 7.10 -11.48 4.74
CA THR A 256 6.11 -12.01 5.68
C THR A 256 6.28 -11.38 7.06
N LYS A 257 7.52 -11.09 7.47
CA LYS A 257 7.81 -10.33 8.69
C LYS A 257 7.26 -8.91 8.61
N SER A 258 7.61 -8.17 7.55
CA SER A 258 7.09 -6.80 7.32
C SER A 258 5.56 -6.77 7.30
N MET A 259 4.96 -7.78 6.69
CA MET A 259 3.51 -7.93 6.61
C MET A 259 2.86 -8.22 7.97
N ALA A 260 3.42 -9.14 8.76
CA ALA A 260 2.96 -9.42 10.12
C ALA A 260 3.07 -8.19 11.03
N MET A 261 4.14 -7.40 10.89
CA MET A 261 4.30 -6.15 11.63
C MET A 261 3.28 -5.08 11.19
N MET A 262 3.02 -4.94 9.88
CA MET A 262 1.97 -4.04 9.37
C MET A 262 0.58 -4.42 9.91
N MET A 263 0.29 -5.72 10.06
CA MET A 263 -0.99 -6.19 10.61
C MET A 263 -1.18 -5.77 12.08
N LEU A 264 -0.10 -5.69 12.88
CA LEU A 264 -0.18 -5.16 14.24
C LEU A 264 -0.60 -3.68 14.23
N PHE A 265 -0.01 -2.87 13.34
CA PHE A 265 -0.42 -1.46 13.20
C PHE A 265 -1.82 -1.29 12.62
N GLY A 266 -2.26 -2.22 11.77
CA GLY A 266 -3.61 -2.14 11.22
C GLY A 266 -4.71 -2.37 12.25
N ILE A 267 -4.38 -2.76 13.49
CA ILE A 267 -5.33 -2.66 14.60
C ILE A 267 -5.78 -1.22 14.82
N PHE A 268 -4.89 -0.23 14.64
CA PHE A 268 -5.18 1.20 14.80
C PHE A 268 -6.08 1.77 13.70
N TYR A 269 -6.39 0.98 12.66
CA TYR A 269 -7.29 1.41 11.59
C TYR A 269 -8.67 1.82 12.11
N GLY A 270 -9.16 1.18 13.18
CA GLY A 270 -10.42 1.54 13.83
C GLY A 270 -10.42 2.95 14.41
N LEU A 271 -9.28 3.50 14.85
CA LEU A 271 -9.20 4.86 15.39
C LEU A 271 -9.59 5.91 14.35
N PHE A 272 -9.32 5.67 13.06
CA PHE A 272 -9.74 6.59 12.00
C PHE A 272 -11.27 6.76 11.96
N PHE A 273 -12.01 5.68 12.21
CA PHE A 273 -13.48 5.69 12.20
C PHE A 273 -14.03 6.19 13.53
N TYR A 274 -13.59 5.60 14.64
CA TYR A 274 -14.21 5.86 15.95
C TYR A 274 -13.89 7.24 16.54
N THR A 275 -12.91 7.97 15.99
CA THR A 275 -12.65 9.35 16.41
C THR A 275 -13.58 10.37 15.75
N GLN A 276 -14.33 9.98 14.71
CA GLN A 276 -15.23 10.87 13.98
C GLN A 276 -16.68 10.57 14.34
N LYS A 277 -17.43 11.59 14.76
CA LYS A 277 -18.84 11.43 15.17
C LYS A 277 -19.72 10.79 14.08
N GLN A 278 -19.51 11.17 12.82
CA GLN A 278 -20.25 10.64 11.68
C GLN A 278 -20.18 9.10 11.59
N PHE A 279 -19.01 8.49 11.84
CA PHE A 279 -18.86 7.04 11.76
C PHE A 279 -19.33 6.32 13.04
N LEU A 280 -19.32 7.00 14.18
CA LEU A 280 -19.88 6.47 15.42
C LEU A 280 -21.40 6.32 15.36
N GLU A 281 -22.09 7.18 14.60
CA GLU A 281 -23.53 7.09 14.38
C GLU A 281 -23.91 5.99 13.36
N MET A 282 -22.96 5.54 12.54
CA MET A 282 -23.15 4.50 11.53
C MET A 282 -22.84 3.11 12.11
N GLU A 283 -23.78 2.50 12.84
CA GLU A 283 -23.54 1.21 13.52
C GLU A 283 -23.04 0.07 12.61
N PHE A 284 -23.38 0.09 11.31
CA PHE A 284 -22.87 -0.89 10.35
C PHE A 284 -21.34 -0.78 10.11
N MET A 285 -20.73 0.36 10.41
CA MET A 285 -19.27 0.53 10.44
C MET A 285 -18.62 -0.33 11.52
N PHE A 286 -19.33 -0.65 12.61
CA PHE A 286 -18.74 -1.44 13.70
C PHE A 286 -18.45 -2.87 13.23
N ALA A 287 -19.32 -3.43 12.40
CA ALA A 287 -19.10 -4.72 11.76
C ALA A 287 -17.96 -4.67 10.74
N PHE A 288 -17.89 -3.61 9.91
CA PHE A 288 -16.80 -3.43 8.95
C PHE A 288 -15.44 -3.36 9.64
N VAL A 289 -15.30 -2.46 10.61
CA VAL A 289 -14.06 -2.28 11.36
C VAL A 289 -13.75 -3.51 12.20
N GLY A 290 -14.76 -4.16 12.79
CA GLY A 290 -14.58 -5.41 13.54
C GLY A 290 -14.06 -6.56 12.67
N ILE A 291 -14.64 -6.77 11.49
CA ILE A 291 -14.23 -7.81 10.54
C ILE A 291 -12.80 -7.53 10.06
N PHE A 292 -12.51 -6.28 9.70
CA PHE A 292 -11.19 -5.89 9.22
C PHE A 292 -10.14 -5.99 10.32
N SER A 293 -10.36 -5.37 11.48
CA SER A 293 -9.37 -5.30 12.55
C SER A 293 -9.05 -6.69 13.11
N THR A 294 -10.07 -7.45 13.54
CA THR A 294 -9.85 -8.80 14.09
C THR A 294 -9.38 -9.79 13.02
N GLY A 295 -9.75 -9.57 11.76
CA GLY A 295 -9.39 -10.41 10.62
C GLY A 295 -8.15 -9.97 9.87
N ILE A 296 -7.44 -8.91 10.28
CA ILE A 296 -6.43 -8.28 9.41
C ILE A 296 -5.31 -9.23 9.02
N PHE A 297 -4.83 -10.06 9.96
CA PHE A 297 -3.85 -11.10 9.67
C PHE A 297 -4.41 -12.16 8.73
N LEU A 298 -5.62 -12.65 9.01
CA LEU A 298 -6.32 -13.64 8.20
C LEU A 298 -6.53 -13.15 6.76
N ILE A 299 -7.04 -11.94 6.55
CA ILE A 299 -7.30 -11.35 5.23
C ILE A 299 -5.99 -11.20 4.46
N ASN A 300 -4.97 -10.64 5.12
CA ASN A 300 -3.74 -10.30 4.43
C ASN A 300 -2.85 -11.53 4.23
N PHE A 301 -2.60 -12.35 5.25
CA PHE A 301 -1.74 -13.53 5.16
C PHE A 301 -2.48 -14.69 4.48
N GLY A 302 -3.73 -14.94 4.87
CA GLY A 302 -4.49 -16.10 4.42
C GLY A 302 -4.80 -16.09 2.92
N GLN A 303 -5.09 -14.92 2.32
CA GLN A 303 -5.38 -14.81 0.88
C GLN A 303 -4.25 -15.30 -0.04
N PHE A 304 -3.03 -15.39 0.48
CA PHE A 304 -1.84 -15.83 -0.24
C PHE A 304 -1.44 -17.27 0.11
N ILE A 305 -2.25 -18.03 0.83
CA ILE A 305 -2.03 -19.47 1.00
C ILE A 305 -2.49 -20.19 -0.28
N PRO A 306 -1.71 -21.10 -0.89
CA PRO A 306 -0.39 -21.59 -0.48
C PRO A 306 0.78 -20.89 -1.21
N ALA A 307 0.55 -19.74 -1.86
CA ALA A 307 1.58 -18.98 -2.58
C ALA A 307 2.79 -18.58 -1.71
N TRP A 308 2.63 -18.41 -0.39
CA TRP A 308 3.75 -18.26 0.54
C TRP A 308 4.75 -19.42 0.47
N ASP A 309 4.25 -20.64 0.27
CA ASP A 309 5.04 -21.87 0.22
C ASP A 309 5.56 -22.15 -1.20
N SER A 310 5.29 -21.27 -2.18
CA SER A 310 5.52 -21.51 -3.61
C SER A 310 6.94 -21.96 -3.96
N GLY A 311 7.97 -21.47 -3.26
CA GLY A 311 9.38 -21.82 -3.50
C GLY A 311 9.73 -23.29 -3.22
N TYR A 312 9.03 -23.94 -2.30
CA TYR A 312 9.26 -25.35 -1.94
C TYR A 312 7.98 -26.20 -2.08
N TYR A 313 6.92 -25.65 -2.67
CA TYR A 313 5.62 -26.29 -2.76
C TYR A 313 5.69 -27.65 -3.47
N LYS A 314 6.48 -27.77 -4.54
CA LYS A 314 6.69 -29.03 -5.26
C LYS A 314 7.26 -30.13 -4.35
N LEU A 315 8.23 -29.79 -3.50
CA LEU A 315 8.83 -30.71 -2.54
C LEU A 315 7.80 -31.12 -1.47
N LEU A 316 7.05 -30.14 -0.92
CA LEU A 316 6.00 -30.41 0.05
C LEU A 316 4.98 -31.41 -0.50
N MET A 317 4.59 -31.20 -1.76
CA MET A 317 3.58 -32.00 -2.46
C MET A 317 4.06 -33.37 -2.94
N SER A 318 5.36 -33.66 -2.89
CA SER A 318 5.93 -34.98 -3.18
C SER A 318 6.14 -35.83 -1.92
N GLN A 319 6.06 -35.23 -0.73
CA GLN A 319 6.19 -35.96 0.52
C GLN A 319 4.91 -36.78 0.81
N ASN A 320 5.06 -37.86 1.59
CA ASN A 320 3.95 -38.65 2.09
C ASN A 320 3.25 -37.96 3.27
N ILE A 321 2.65 -36.78 3.01
CA ILE A 321 1.94 -35.98 4.00
C ILE A 321 0.46 -35.87 3.63
N LYS A 322 -0.42 -35.84 4.64
CA LYS A 322 -1.85 -35.61 4.39
C LYS A 322 -2.07 -34.12 4.14
N TYR A 323 -2.67 -33.80 3.00
CA TYR A 323 -3.04 -32.42 2.65
C TYR A 323 -3.91 -31.75 3.72
N GLU A 324 -4.76 -32.54 4.38
CA GLU A 324 -5.58 -32.10 5.51
C GLU A 324 -4.74 -31.54 6.67
N GLN A 325 -3.60 -32.17 7.00
CA GLN A 325 -2.71 -31.70 8.08
C GLN A 325 -2.10 -30.34 7.73
N TYR A 326 -1.68 -30.17 6.47
CA TYR A 326 -1.17 -28.89 5.97
C TYR A 326 -2.23 -27.78 6.06
N LEU A 327 -3.47 -28.02 5.61
CA LEU A 327 -4.51 -26.98 5.67
C LEU A 327 -4.99 -26.70 7.09
N ARG A 328 -5.01 -27.73 7.95
CA ARG A 328 -5.37 -27.58 9.36
C ARG A 328 -4.38 -26.69 10.11
N SER A 329 -3.08 -26.76 9.81
CA SER A 329 -2.10 -25.84 10.40
C SER A 329 -2.42 -24.38 10.06
N LYS A 330 -2.80 -24.11 8.80
CA LYS A 330 -3.17 -22.78 8.33
C LYS A 330 -4.40 -22.23 9.04
N ILE A 331 -5.45 -23.04 9.21
CA ILE A 331 -6.65 -22.64 9.96
C ILE A 331 -6.31 -22.26 11.39
N ILE A 332 -5.51 -23.08 12.06
CA ILE A 332 -5.16 -22.85 13.46
C ILE A 332 -4.34 -21.56 13.59
N LEU A 333 -3.36 -21.34 12.70
CA LEU A 333 -2.59 -20.10 12.66
C LEU A 333 -3.51 -18.87 12.49
N MET A 334 -4.45 -18.92 11.54
CA MET A 334 -5.40 -17.83 11.32
C MET A 334 -6.35 -17.64 12.51
N THR A 335 -6.87 -18.72 13.08
CA THR A 335 -7.78 -18.68 14.24
C THR A 335 -7.11 -18.04 15.46
N ILE A 336 -5.88 -18.47 15.78
CA ILE A 336 -5.09 -17.90 16.88
C ILE A 336 -4.84 -16.41 16.63
N SER A 337 -4.52 -16.03 15.39
CA SER A 337 -4.29 -14.62 15.05
C SER A 337 -5.53 -13.75 15.29
N VAL A 338 -6.73 -14.23 14.94
CA VAL A 338 -7.98 -13.51 15.16
C VAL A 338 -8.24 -13.32 16.66
N ILE A 339 -8.01 -14.36 17.47
CA ILE A 339 -8.18 -14.29 18.93
C ILE A 339 -7.21 -13.28 19.54
N VAL A 340 -5.93 -13.34 19.18
CA VAL A 340 -4.91 -12.42 19.71
C VAL A 340 -5.24 -10.97 19.32
N ILE A 341 -5.60 -10.72 18.07
CA ILE A 341 -5.89 -9.36 17.60
C ILE A 341 -7.20 -8.84 18.21
N PHE A 342 -8.21 -9.70 18.41
CA PHE A 342 -9.42 -9.31 19.14
C PHE A 342 -9.09 -8.88 20.58
N ILE A 343 -8.25 -9.64 21.30
CA ILE A 343 -7.83 -9.29 22.66
C ILE A 343 -7.10 -7.94 22.68
N LEU A 344 -6.17 -7.73 21.75
CA LEU A 344 -5.46 -6.45 21.60
C LEU A 344 -6.39 -5.30 21.21
N GLY A 345 -7.54 -5.61 20.58
CA GLY A 345 -8.54 -4.65 20.14
C GLY A 345 -9.57 -4.27 21.22
N ILE A 346 -9.57 -4.95 22.38
CA ILE A 346 -10.48 -4.64 23.51
C ILE A 346 -10.49 -3.15 23.90
N PRO A 347 -9.36 -2.40 23.89
CA PRO A 347 -9.36 -0.97 24.20
C PRO A 347 -10.33 -0.11 23.37
N TYR A 348 -10.80 -0.59 22.21
CA TYR A 348 -11.85 0.08 21.44
C TYR A 348 -13.18 0.25 22.20
N VAL A 349 -13.38 -0.49 23.29
CA VAL A 349 -14.52 -0.30 24.21
C VAL A 349 -14.62 1.14 24.73
N TYR A 350 -13.51 1.89 24.77
CA TYR A 350 -13.49 3.32 25.11
C TYR A 350 -14.47 4.16 24.28
N PHE A 351 -14.69 3.79 23.01
CA PHE A 351 -15.61 4.50 22.12
C PHE A 351 -17.06 4.01 22.22
N GLY A 352 -17.33 2.96 23.02
CA GLY A 352 -18.66 2.42 23.26
C GLY A 352 -18.68 0.89 23.36
N TYR A 353 -19.51 0.37 24.28
CA TYR A 353 -19.63 -1.07 24.50
C TYR A 353 -20.18 -1.84 23.27
N LYS A 354 -21.04 -1.19 22.46
CA LYS A 354 -21.54 -1.74 21.19
C LYS A 354 -20.41 -2.14 20.24
N ILE A 355 -19.31 -1.39 20.22
CA ILE A 355 -18.15 -1.68 19.37
C ILE A 355 -17.49 -2.99 19.80
N LEU A 356 -17.31 -3.20 21.10
CA LEU A 356 -16.73 -4.44 21.62
C LEU A 356 -17.59 -5.66 21.27
N ILE A 357 -18.91 -5.55 21.40
CA ILE A 357 -19.85 -6.62 21.06
C ILE A 357 -19.81 -6.92 19.55
N ALA A 358 -19.80 -5.89 18.70
CA ALA A 358 -19.69 -6.05 17.26
C ALA A 358 -18.34 -6.66 16.85
N HIS A 359 -17.23 -6.28 17.50
CA HIS A 359 -15.90 -6.86 17.26
C HIS A 359 -15.85 -8.33 17.68
N PHE A 360 -16.49 -8.68 18.79
CA PHE A 360 -16.59 -10.07 19.22
C PHE A 360 -17.38 -10.90 18.19
N ALA A 361 -18.53 -10.41 17.75
CA ALA A 361 -19.33 -11.05 16.70
C ALA A 361 -18.54 -11.20 15.38
N ALA A 362 -17.80 -10.15 15.00
CA ALA A 362 -16.93 -10.18 13.84
C ALA A 362 -15.76 -11.16 13.99
N ALA A 363 -15.15 -11.29 15.17
CA ALA A 363 -14.11 -12.27 15.44
C ALA A 363 -14.63 -13.71 15.29
N VAL A 364 -15.83 -13.99 15.83
CA VAL A 364 -16.52 -15.29 15.68
C VAL A 364 -16.81 -15.57 14.19
N TYR A 365 -17.32 -14.58 13.46
CA TYR A 365 -17.54 -14.68 12.01
C TYR A 365 -16.22 -14.91 11.25
N ASN A 366 -15.14 -14.24 11.62
CA ASN A 366 -13.83 -14.40 11.01
C ASN A 366 -13.29 -15.84 11.17
N ILE A 367 -13.41 -16.40 12.38
CA ILE A 367 -12.99 -17.77 12.68
C ILE A 367 -13.87 -18.79 11.93
N GLY A 368 -15.19 -18.59 11.95
CA GLY A 368 -16.14 -19.57 11.44
C GLY A 368 -16.36 -19.54 9.94
N VAL A 369 -16.34 -18.36 9.31
CA VAL A 369 -16.68 -18.18 7.90
C VAL A 369 -15.46 -17.76 7.10
N ASN A 370 -14.83 -16.63 7.46
CA ASN A 370 -13.78 -16.04 6.62
C ASN A 370 -12.54 -16.92 6.51
N THR A 371 -12.20 -17.67 7.57
CA THR A 371 -11.09 -18.63 7.56
C THR A 371 -11.28 -19.69 6.48
N HIS A 372 -12.49 -20.23 6.33
CA HIS A 372 -12.81 -21.26 5.34
C HIS A 372 -12.93 -20.68 3.92
N VAL A 373 -13.55 -19.51 3.79
CA VAL A 373 -13.68 -18.81 2.49
C VAL A 373 -12.31 -18.48 1.91
N ILE A 374 -11.40 -17.97 2.74
CA ILE A 374 -10.02 -17.68 2.33
C ILE A 374 -9.30 -18.92 1.86
N LEU A 375 -9.39 -20.02 2.61
CA LEU A 375 -8.71 -21.25 2.20
C LEU A 375 -9.30 -21.83 0.93
N LEU A 376 -10.62 -21.81 0.78
CA LEU A 376 -11.26 -22.18 -0.49
C LEU A 376 -10.70 -21.36 -1.64
N GLY A 377 -10.59 -20.04 -1.45
CA GLY A 377 -10.00 -19.12 -2.39
C GLY A 377 -8.53 -19.41 -2.70
N GLY A 378 -7.77 -19.83 -1.68
CA GLY A 378 -6.37 -20.25 -1.80
C GLY A 378 -6.15 -21.40 -2.78
N ALA A 379 -7.13 -22.29 -2.95
CA ALA A 379 -7.07 -23.36 -3.96
C ALA A 379 -7.01 -22.82 -5.40
N TYR A 380 -7.31 -21.53 -5.63
CA TYR A 380 -7.26 -20.84 -6.91
C TYR A 380 -6.03 -19.92 -7.07
N ASN A 381 -5.13 -19.86 -6.10
CA ASN A 381 -3.90 -19.09 -6.22
C ASN A 381 -2.94 -19.72 -7.25
N ARG A 382 -2.46 -18.90 -8.20
CA ARG A 382 -1.59 -19.32 -9.31
C ARG A 382 -0.38 -18.41 -9.51
N LYS A 383 -0.06 -17.55 -8.55
CA LYS A 383 1.09 -16.65 -8.66
C LYS A 383 2.13 -16.98 -7.59
N LYS A 384 3.38 -17.18 -8.02
CA LYS A 384 4.54 -17.29 -7.14
C LYS A 384 4.76 -15.97 -6.38
N ILE A 385 5.22 -16.09 -5.14
CA ILE A 385 5.57 -14.96 -4.29
C ILE A 385 7.07 -15.00 -4.01
N ASP A 386 7.75 -13.91 -4.36
CA ASP A 386 9.11 -13.64 -3.95
C ASP A 386 9.12 -13.17 -2.47
N LEU A 387 9.83 -13.91 -1.62
CA LEU A 387 9.88 -13.72 -0.17
C LEU A 387 10.97 -12.72 0.27
N ASP A 388 11.95 -12.44 -0.60
CA ASP A 388 13.07 -11.54 -0.30
C ASP A 388 12.69 -10.06 -0.48
N LYS A 389 11.62 -9.80 -1.22
CA LYS A 389 11.06 -8.45 -1.39
C LYS A 389 10.19 -8.04 -0.21
N LYS A 390 10.16 -6.74 0.10
CA LYS A 390 9.29 -6.18 1.15
C LYS A 390 7.80 -6.34 0.79
N ALA A 391 6.94 -6.37 1.81
CA ALA A 391 5.49 -6.44 1.63
C ALA A 391 4.83 -5.09 1.34
N ALA A 392 5.33 -4.00 1.94
CA ALA A 392 4.75 -2.67 1.76
C ALA A 392 4.74 -2.26 0.27
N PHE A 393 3.55 -1.98 -0.26
CA PHE A 393 3.30 -1.57 -1.66
C PHE A 393 3.81 -2.55 -2.72
N ASN A 394 3.97 -3.83 -2.36
CA ASN A 394 4.36 -4.89 -3.28
C ASN A 394 3.14 -5.73 -3.68
N TYR A 395 2.60 -5.45 -4.86
CA TYR A 395 1.45 -6.16 -5.42
C TYR A 395 1.81 -7.50 -6.10
N GLN A 396 3.07 -7.97 -6.05
CA GLN A 396 3.42 -9.29 -6.57
C GLN A 396 2.63 -10.39 -5.87
N GLY A 397 2.20 -11.43 -6.60
CA GLY A 397 1.30 -12.44 -6.06
C GLY A 397 -0.18 -12.01 -5.99
N THR A 398 -0.48 -10.70 -6.09
CA THR A 398 -1.86 -10.21 -6.16
C THR A 398 -2.40 -10.41 -7.59
N GLY A 399 -3.48 -11.16 -7.71
CA GLY A 399 -4.22 -11.38 -8.94
C GLY A 399 -5.71 -11.13 -8.74
N ALA A 400 -6.51 -11.47 -9.74
CA ALA A 400 -7.97 -11.31 -9.67
C ALA A 400 -8.59 -12.11 -8.51
N VAL A 401 -7.98 -13.24 -8.15
CA VAL A 401 -8.44 -14.11 -7.06
C VAL A 401 -8.45 -13.37 -5.72
N GLN A 402 -7.39 -12.63 -5.39
CA GLN A 402 -7.28 -11.86 -4.15
C GLN A 402 -8.39 -10.80 -4.05
N TRP A 403 -8.68 -10.08 -5.14
CA TRP A 403 -9.75 -9.08 -5.15
C TRP A 403 -11.15 -9.73 -5.09
N LEU A 404 -11.35 -10.82 -5.84
CA LEU A 404 -12.61 -11.55 -5.89
C LEU A 404 -12.97 -12.18 -4.54
N ILE A 405 -11.97 -12.55 -3.73
CA ILE A 405 -12.20 -13.09 -2.38
C ILE A 405 -12.21 -11.95 -1.35
N GLY A 406 -11.23 -11.06 -1.40
CA GLY A 406 -11.01 -10.02 -0.40
C GLY A 406 -12.14 -9.00 -0.30
N ILE A 407 -12.69 -8.56 -1.44
CA ILE A 407 -13.79 -7.58 -1.46
C ILE A 407 -15.05 -8.17 -0.80
N PRO A 408 -15.58 -9.33 -1.22
CA PRO A 408 -16.75 -9.92 -0.57
C PRO A 408 -16.52 -10.25 0.90
N LEU A 409 -15.31 -10.66 1.29
CA LEU A 409 -15.00 -11.02 2.66
C LEU A 409 -15.19 -9.85 3.63
N MET A 410 -14.91 -8.62 3.18
CA MET A 410 -15.14 -7.41 3.96
C MET A 410 -16.57 -6.87 3.80
N LEU A 411 -17.08 -6.80 2.57
CA LEU A 411 -18.35 -6.14 2.28
C LEU A 411 -19.59 -6.98 2.61
N LEU A 412 -19.55 -8.30 2.40
CA LEU A 412 -20.70 -9.17 2.64
C LEU A 412 -21.13 -9.20 4.11
N PRO A 413 -20.24 -9.42 5.10
CA PRO A 413 -20.66 -9.37 6.50
C PRO A 413 -21.15 -7.99 6.92
N MET A 414 -20.54 -6.92 6.41
CA MET A 414 -20.98 -5.54 6.63
C MET A 414 -22.38 -5.29 6.07
N ALA A 415 -22.65 -5.75 4.84
CA ALA A 415 -23.96 -5.59 4.20
C ALA A 415 -25.06 -6.38 4.93
N MET A 416 -24.79 -7.63 5.31
CA MET A 416 -25.73 -8.44 6.09
C MET A 416 -26.00 -7.83 7.46
N PHE A 417 -24.95 -7.34 8.14
CA PHE A 417 -25.08 -6.68 9.43
C PHE A 417 -25.90 -5.38 9.28
N GLY A 418 -25.55 -4.52 8.33
CA GLY A 418 -26.24 -3.25 8.09
C GLY A 418 -27.71 -3.43 7.73
N LEU A 419 -28.01 -4.41 6.86
CA LEU A 419 -29.39 -4.74 6.48
C LEU A 419 -30.19 -5.25 7.68
N THR A 420 -29.63 -6.16 8.46
CA THR A 420 -30.31 -6.72 9.64
C THR A 420 -30.49 -5.66 10.72
N ASN A 421 -29.50 -4.79 10.90
CA ASN A 421 -29.57 -3.69 11.85
C ASN A 421 -30.70 -2.71 11.48
N TRP A 422 -30.80 -2.38 10.20
CA TRP A 422 -31.86 -1.50 9.70
C TRP A 422 -33.26 -2.09 9.83
N LEU A 423 -33.41 -3.42 9.63
CA LEU A 423 -34.71 -4.09 9.65
C LEU A 423 -35.19 -4.51 11.05
N VAL A 424 -34.27 -4.96 11.91
CA VAL A 424 -34.61 -5.63 13.19
C VAL A 424 -33.91 -4.98 14.39
N GLY A 425 -32.73 -4.40 14.19
CA GLY A 425 -31.95 -3.74 15.25
C GLY A 425 -30.58 -4.38 15.49
N PHE A 426 -29.82 -3.72 16.36
CA PHE A 426 -28.39 -3.98 16.55
C PHE A 426 -28.11 -5.38 17.10
N GLU A 427 -28.90 -5.80 18.08
CA GLU A 427 -28.78 -7.10 18.73
C GLU A 427 -29.01 -8.25 17.75
N ALA A 428 -29.98 -8.11 16.84
CA ALA A 428 -30.25 -9.08 15.80
C ALA A 428 -29.12 -9.15 14.76
N ALA A 429 -28.53 -8.01 14.40
CA ALA A 429 -27.39 -7.95 13.49
C ALA A 429 -26.14 -8.62 14.09
N VAL A 430 -25.87 -8.38 15.38
CA VAL A 430 -24.82 -9.06 16.15
C VAL A 430 -25.06 -10.57 16.21
N ALA A 431 -26.28 -10.98 16.56
CA ALA A 431 -26.67 -12.39 16.63
C ALA A 431 -26.49 -13.08 15.27
N LEU A 432 -26.84 -12.44 14.16
CA LEU A 432 -26.64 -12.98 12.82
C LEU A 432 -25.18 -13.35 12.56
N LEU A 433 -24.24 -12.44 12.82
CA LEU A 433 -22.80 -12.71 12.60
C LEU A 433 -22.30 -13.84 13.50
N ILE A 434 -22.71 -13.87 14.77
CA ILE A 434 -22.36 -14.94 15.71
C ILE A 434 -22.90 -16.27 15.22
N ILE A 435 -24.18 -16.35 14.85
CA ILE A 435 -24.83 -17.58 14.38
C ILE A 435 -24.10 -18.11 13.14
N LEU A 436 -23.82 -17.26 12.16
CA LEU A 436 -23.10 -17.67 10.95
C LEU A 436 -21.68 -18.16 11.25
N GLY A 437 -20.95 -17.46 12.14
CA GLY A 437 -19.64 -17.91 12.59
C GLY A 437 -19.71 -19.26 13.31
N VAL A 438 -20.64 -19.43 14.24
CA VAL A 438 -20.85 -20.69 14.97
C VAL A 438 -21.22 -21.83 14.00
N LEU A 439 -22.12 -21.59 13.04
CA LEU A 439 -22.45 -22.57 12.01
C LEU A 439 -21.21 -22.99 11.22
N GLY A 440 -20.36 -22.05 10.84
CA GLY A 440 -19.08 -22.34 10.17
C GLY A 440 -18.13 -23.20 11.02
N ILE A 441 -18.07 -22.95 12.33
CA ILE A 441 -17.31 -23.76 13.30
C ILE A 441 -17.91 -25.17 13.42
N VAL A 442 -19.22 -25.30 13.57
CA VAL A 442 -19.92 -26.59 13.68
C VAL A 442 -19.73 -27.42 12.41
N PHE A 443 -19.86 -26.81 11.23
CA PHE A 443 -19.67 -27.47 9.94
C PHE A 443 -18.20 -27.58 9.52
N HIS A 444 -17.24 -27.20 10.37
CA HIS A 444 -15.81 -27.18 10.04
C HIS A 444 -15.32 -28.46 9.38
N LYS A 445 -15.65 -29.64 9.94
CA LYS A 445 -15.22 -30.93 9.37
C LYS A 445 -15.72 -31.14 7.93
N LYS A 446 -16.97 -30.77 7.63
CA LYS A 446 -17.58 -30.92 6.30
C LYS A 446 -16.95 -29.94 5.31
N LEU A 447 -16.80 -28.69 5.72
CA LEU A 447 -16.16 -27.65 4.91
C LEU A 447 -14.70 -28.01 4.61
N MET A 448 -13.96 -28.53 5.58
CA MET A 448 -12.57 -28.94 5.38
C MET A 448 -12.40 -30.10 4.41
N LYS A 449 -13.25 -31.12 4.47
CA LYS A 449 -13.23 -32.21 3.48
C LYS A 449 -13.43 -31.66 2.06
N TRP A 450 -14.34 -30.70 1.90
CA TRP A 450 -14.59 -30.07 0.61
C TRP A 450 -13.41 -29.21 0.13
N ILE A 451 -12.83 -28.38 1.01
CA ILE A 451 -11.66 -27.56 0.71
C ILE A 451 -10.47 -28.45 0.34
N VAL A 452 -10.17 -29.51 1.11
CA VAL A 452 -9.11 -30.48 0.80
C VAL A 452 -9.29 -31.05 -0.60
N LYS A 453 -10.51 -31.47 -0.98
CA LYS A 453 -10.81 -31.96 -2.32
C LYS A 453 -10.50 -30.92 -3.41
N LYS A 454 -10.82 -29.64 -3.18
CA LYS A 454 -10.51 -28.55 -4.11
C LYS A 454 -9.01 -28.32 -4.27
N PHE A 455 -8.24 -28.38 -3.18
CA PHE A 455 -6.79 -28.29 -3.22
C PHE A 455 -6.16 -29.47 -3.97
N LEU A 456 -6.61 -30.69 -3.71
CA LEU A 456 -6.14 -31.89 -4.41
C LEU A 456 -6.40 -31.79 -5.92
N ASN A 457 -7.60 -31.39 -6.33
CA ASN A 457 -7.94 -31.20 -7.74
C ASN A 457 -7.09 -30.11 -8.43
N SER A 458 -6.64 -29.12 -7.66
CA SER A 458 -5.85 -28.00 -8.15
C SER A 458 -4.34 -28.18 -7.98
N LYS A 459 -3.90 -29.29 -7.36
CA LYS A 459 -2.52 -29.54 -6.94
C LYS A 459 -1.52 -29.35 -8.08
N TYR A 460 -1.72 -30.04 -9.20
CA TYR A 460 -0.79 -29.99 -10.33
C TYR A 460 -0.77 -28.62 -11.01
N LYS A 461 -1.93 -27.97 -11.13
CA LYS A 461 -2.03 -26.60 -11.66
C LYS A 461 -1.27 -25.59 -10.80
N MET A 462 -1.28 -25.77 -9.47
CA MET A 462 -0.49 -24.93 -8.56
C MET A 462 1.01 -25.21 -8.67
N ILE A 463 1.42 -26.48 -8.77
CA ILE A 463 2.84 -26.85 -8.93
C ILE A 463 3.40 -26.23 -10.22
N ASP A 464 2.67 -26.37 -11.33
CA ASP A 464 3.05 -25.76 -12.61
C ASP A 464 3.13 -24.23 -12.51
N ALA A 465 2.07 -23.59 -12.00
CA ALA A 465 2.02 -22.14 -11.90
C ALA A 465 3.09 -21.53 -10.97
N PHE A 466 3.48 -22.24 -9.90
CA PHE A 466 4.56 -21.78 -9.00
C PHE A 466 5.97 -22.07 -9.54
N SER A 467 6.11 -22.91 -10.57
CA SER A 467 7.39 -23.15 -11.25
C SER A 467 7.75 -22.07 -12.27
N GLN A 468 6.77 -21.27 -12.67
CA GLN A 468 6.96 -20.15 -13.60
C GLN A 468 7.41 -18.90 -12.83
N ASP A 469 8.49 -18.27 -13.30
CA ASP A 469 8.85 -16.92 -12.86
C ASP A 469 8.02 -15.93 -13.68
N ASN A 470 7.10 -15.21 -13.01
CA ASN A 470 6.30 -14.15 -13.62
C ASN A 470 7.05 -12.82 -13.66
#